data_AF-A0A257NKP9-F1
#
_entry.id   AF-A0A257NKP9-F1
#
_cell.length_a   1.000
_cell.length_b   1.000
_cell.length_c   1.000
_cell.angle_alpha   90.00
_cell.angle_beta   90.00
_cell.angle_gamma   90.00
#
_symmetry.space_group_name_H-M   'P 1'
#
loop_
_entity.id
_entity.type
_entity.pdbx_description
1 polymer ?
#
loop_
_entity_poly.entity_id
_entity_poly.type
_entity_poly.pdbx_seq_one_letter_code
_entity_poly.pdbx_strand_id
1 'polypeptide(L)'
;ADTVEIAAEGMIRQLSLPYTTHALRCVFRNVIIAAHNLAGIFAIDGTDAEGAASAIAAAGSAGANIKVVGYDSYATNIANMQAGKLAAIVAQQPTLEGKLIIQYAYDRLVHKNAKGIPHLKTLPNILLTPQNCAKLCSTYVYTAS
;
A
#
# COMPACT_ATOMS: atom_id res chain seq x y z
N ALA A 1 14.75 18.43 4.37
CA ALA A 1 15.67 17.28 4.25
C ALA A 1 15.36 16.60 2.94
N ASP A 2 16.03 17.12 1.92
CA ASP A 2 16.48 16.52 0.67
C ASP A 2 15.68 15.33 0.13
N THR A 3 14.82 15.65 -0.83
CA THR A 3 14.30 14.70 -1.81
C THR A 3 15.47 14.18 -2.64
N VAL A 4 15.80 12.90 -2.45
CA VAL A 4 16.69 12.17 -3.35
C VAL A 4 15.92 11.97 -4.65
N GLU A 5 16.15 12.85 -5.62
CA GLU A 5 15.79 12.65 -7.01
C GLU A 5 16.75 11.60 -7.58
N ILE A 6 16.35 10.33 -7.50
CA ILE A 6 17.03 9.26 -8.24
C ILE A 6 16.68 9.48 -9.70
N ALA A 7 17.62 10.06 -10.45
CA ALA A 7 17.57 10.18 -11.89
C ALA A 7 17.53 8.77 -12.52
N ALA A 8 16.33 8.22 -12.65
CA ALA A 8 15.99 7.34 -13.73
C ALA A 8 15.24 8.21 -14.75
N GLU A 9 15.58 8.13 -16.03
CA GLU A 9 14.80 8.72 -17.13
C GLU A 9 13.43 8.02 -17.31
N GLY A 10 12.74 7.76 -16.19
CA GLY A 10 11.42 7.18 -16.11
C GLY A 10 10.40 8.30 -16.04
N MET A 11 9.55 8.38 -17.06
CA MET A 11 8.40 9.27 -17.08
C MET A 11 7.45 8.92 -15.91
N ILE A 12 7.38 9.78 -14.89
CA ILE A 12 6.41 9.66 -13.79
C ILE A 12 5.06 10.18 -14.27
N ARG A 13 4.02 9.33 -14.24
CA ARG A 13 2.63 9.72 -14.57
C ARG A 13 1.73 9.45 -13.37
N GLN A 14 1.10 10.51 -12.85
CA GLN A 14 0.02 10.40 -11.87
C GLN A 14 -1.31 10.22 -12.59
N LEU A 15 -2.11 9.22 -12.19
CA LEU A 15 -3.46 9.01 -12.71
C LEU A 15 -4.49 9.17 -11.58
N SER A 16 -5.64 9.76 -11.90
CA SER A 16 -6.81 9.71 -11.03
C SER A 16 -7.46 8.33 -11.16
N LEU A 17 -7.68 7.69 -10.01
CA LEU A 17 -8.09 6.30 -9.94
C LEU A 17 -9.53 6.17 -9.40
N PRO A 18 -10.40 5.40 -10.07
CA PRO A 18 -11.74 5.11 -9.57
C PRO A 18 -11.69 4.11 -8.40
N TYR A 19 -12.52 4.28 -7.37
CA TYR A 19 -12.51 3.46 -6.13
C TYR A 19 -12.91 1.98 -6.28
N THR A 20 -13.05 1.45 -7.49
CA THR A 20 -13.41 0.03 -7.69
C THR A 20 -12.27 -0.72 -8.33
N THR A 21 -11.96 -1.89 -7.77
CA THR A 21 -10.91 -2.79 -8.27
C THR A 21 -11.08 -3.14 -9.76
N HIS A 22 -12.32 -3.23 -10.23
CA HIS A 22 -12.62 -3.49 -11.65
C HIS A 22 -12.15 -2.35 -12.56
N ALA A 23 -12.46 -1.10 -12.20
CA ALA A 23 -12.10 0.05 -13.01
C ALA A 23 -10.59 0.34 -12.91
N LEU A 24 -9.99 0.14 -11.73
CA LEU A 24 -8.54 0.18 -11.51
C LEU A 24 -7.78 -0.78 -12.42
N ARG A 25 -8.22 -2.05 -12.47
CA ARG A 25 -7.66 -3.06 -13.38
C ARG A 25 -7.67 -2.60 -14.84
N CYS A 26 -8.75 -1.96 -15.29
CA CYS A 26 -8.84 -1.43 -16.65
C CYS A 26 -7.85 -0.30 -16.91
N VAL A 27 -7.73 0.64 -15.97
CA VAL A 27 -6.76 1.75 -16.05
C VAL A 27 -5.33 1.20 -16.11
N PHE A 28 -4.94 0.33 -15.17
CA PHE A 28 -3.60 -0.23 -15.14
C PHE A 28 -3.29 -1.06 -16.38
N ARG A 29 -4.22 -1.88 -16.86
CA ARG A 29 -4.03 -2.63 -18.11
C ARG A 29 -3.76 -1.70 -19.29
N ASN A 30 -4.51 -0.60 -19.41
CA ASN A 30 -4.28 0.36 -20.48
C ASN A 30 -2.90 1.01 -20.39
N VAL A 31 -2.45 1.35 -19.18
CA VAL A 31 -1.11 1.90 -18.96
C VAL A 31 -0.03 0.88 -19.31
N ILE A 32 -0.17 -0.38 -18.91
CA ILE A 32 0.79 -1.45 -19.24
C ILE A 32 0.91 -1.63 -20.76
N ILE A 33 -0.20 -1.58 -21.49
CA ILE A 33 -0.21 -1.71 -22.95
C ILE A 33 0.40 -0.46 -23.61
N ALA A 34 0.07 0.74 -23.14
CA ALA A 34 0.52 2.00 -23.73
C ALA A 34 1.99 2.33 -23.40
N ALA A 35 2.47 1.94 -22.22
CA ALA A 35 3.82 2.20 -21.75
C ALA A 35 4.70 0.98 -21.98
N HIS A 36 5.26 0.86 -23.18
CA HIS A 36 6.10 -0.26 -23.61
C HIS A 36 7.34 -0.55 -22.73
N ASN A 37 7.75 0.36 -21.84
CA ASN A 37 8.87 0.16 -20.90
C ASN A 37 8.51 0.26 -19.40
N LEU A 38 7.23 0.18 -19.02
CA LEU A 38 6.82 0.41 -17.64
C LEU A 38 7.59 -0.48 -16.65
N ALA A 39 8.42 0.14 -15.80
CA ALA A 39 9.26 -0.58 -14.86
C ALA A 39 8.54 -0.93 -13.55
N GLY A 40 7.55 -0.13 -13.15
CA GLY A 40 6.85 -0.36 -11.89
C GLY A 40 5.63 0.51 -11.67
N ILE A 41 4.89 0.15 -10.62
CA ILE A 41 3.65 0.79 -10.18
C ILE A 41 3.74 0.97 -8.66
N PHE A 42 3.42 2.17 -8.18
CA PHE A 42 3.21 2.43 -6.77
C PHE A 42 1.71 2.67 -6.55
N ALA A 43 1.06 1.74 -5.86
CA ALA A 43 -0.36 1.77 -5.55
C ALA A 43 -0.57 2.35 -4.15
N ILE A 44 -1.36 3.42 -4.05
CA ILE A 44 -1.40 4.31 -2.87
C ILE A 44 -2.42 3.91 -1.82
N ASP A 45 -3.29 2.96 -2.12
CA ASP A 45 -4.17 2.29 -1.15
C ASP A 45 -4.26 0.77 -1.43
N GLY A 46 -4.92 0.03 -0.54
CA GLY A 46 -5.09 -1.40 -0.68
C GLY A 46 -5.90 -1.85 -1.90
N THR A 47 -6.91 -1.09 -2.32
CA THR A 47 -7.73 -1.43 -3.49
C THR A 47 -7.00 -1.17 -4.80
N ASP A 48 -6.17 -0.13 -4.86
CA ASP A 48 -5.25 0.16 -5.96
C ASP A 48 -4.27 -0.99 -6.13
N ALA A 49 -3.74 -1.51 -5.01
CA ALA A 49 -2.78 -2.61 -5.01
C ALA A 49 -3.42 -3.90 -5.55
N GLU A 50 -4.67 -4.19 -5.19
CA GLU A 50 -5.44 -5.31 -5.77
C GLU A 50 -5.70 -5.11 -7.27
N GLY A 51 -6.08 -3.89 -7.67
CA GLY A 51 -6.32 -3.53 -9.06
C GLY A 51 -5.06 -3.68 -9.93
N ALA A 52 -3.92 -3.21 -9.42
CA ALA A 52 -2.61 -3.35 -10.06
C ALA A 52 -2.22 -4.83 -10.18
N ALA A 53 -2.36 -5.62 -9.11
CA ALA A 53 -2.09 -7.06 -9.14
C ALA A 53 -2.96 -7.81 -10.15
N SER A 54 -4.23 -7.44 -10.26
CA SER A 54 -5.17 -7.98 -11.26
C SER A 54 -4.76 -7.61 -12.68
N ALA A 55 -4.28 -6.38 -12.90
CA ALA A 55 -3.78 -5.93 -14.20
C ALA A 55 -2.48 -6.63 -14.60
N ILE A 56 -1.55 -6.83 -13.66
CA ILE A 56 -0.33 -7.62 -13.88
C ILE A 56 -0.69 -9.05 -14.28
N ALA A 57 -1.62 -9.69 -13.58
CA ALA A 57 -2.07 -11.03 -13.91
C ALA A 57 -2.72 -11.09 -15.31
N ALA A 58 -3.52 -10.09 -15.68
CA ALA A 58 -4.17 -10.02 -16.99
C ALA A 58 -3.20 -9.70 -18.13
N ALA A 59 -2.09 -9.00 -17.86
CA ALA A 59 -1.09 -8.63 -18.85
C ALA A 59 -0.17 -9.79 -19.24
N GLY A 60 -0.15 -10.89 -18.48
CA GLY A 60 0.69 -12.05 -18.77
C GLY A 60 2.18 -11.66 -18.87
N SER A 61 2.84 -12.06 -19.96
CA SER A 61 4.26 -11.76 -20.19
C SER A 61 4.58 -10.27 -20.25
N ALA A 62 3.63 -9.43 -20.68
CA ALA A 62 3.82 -7.97 -20.69
C ALA A 62 3.89 -7.38 -19.27
N GLY A 63 3.33 -8.06 -18.27
CA GLY A 63 3.39 -7.67 -16.86
C GLY A 63 4.56 -8.25 -16.08
N ALA A 64 5.28 -9.24 -16.61
CA ALA A 64 6.22 -10.07 -15.85
C ALA A 64 7.38 -9.30 -15.20
N ASN A 65 7.82 -8.20 -15.83
CA ASN A 65 8.94 -7.40 -15.35
C ASN A 65 8.52 -6.17 -14.53
N ILE A 66 7.23 -5.88 -14.45
CA ILE A 66 6.70 -4.69 -13.79
C ILE A 66 6.66 -4.94 -12.28
N LYS A 67 7.34 -4.10 -11.50
CA LYS A 67 7.34 -4.22 -10.03
C LYS A 67 6.22 -3.38 -9.42
N VAL A 68 5.36 -4.01 -8.63
CA VAL A 68 4.28 -3.31 -7.93
C VAL A 68 4.63 -3.21 -6.45
N VAL A 69 4.61 -1.99 -5.90
CA VAL A 69 4.61 -1.76 -4.45
C VAL A 69 3.25 -1.20 -4.07
N GLY A 70 2.56 -1.86 -3.14
CA GLY A 70 1.21 -1.47 -2.72
C GLY A 70 1.14 -0.98 -1.28
N TYR A 71 0.08 -0.25 -0.96
CA TYR A 71 -0.33 0.01 0.42
C TYR A 71 -1.29 -1.07 0.93
N ASP A 72 -1.47 -1.10 2.24
CA ASP A 72 -2.40 -1.95 3.00
C ASP A 72 -2.19 -3.46 2.88
N SER A 73 -1.97 -4.07 4.03
CA SER A 73 -1.75 -5.51 4.20
C SER A 73 -3.05 -6.30 4.33
N TYR A 74 -4.01 -6.04 3.44
CA TYR A 74 -5.16 -6.91 3.26
C TYR A 74 -4.71 -8.33 2.92
N ALA A 75 -5.47 -9.34 3.36
CA ALA A 75 -5.17 -10.75 3.10
C ALA A 75 -5.01 -11.03 1.58
N THR A 76 -5.81 -10.38 0.75
CA THR A 76 -5.74 -10.40 -0.73
C THR A 76 -4.41 -9.87 -1.26
N ASN A 77 -3.95 -8.71 -0.77
CA ASN A 77 -2.67 -8.13 -1.15
C ASN A 77 -1.49 -8.99 -0.72
N ILE A 78 -1.56 -9.56 0.48
CA ILE A 78 -0.53 -10.47 0.99
C ILE A 78 -0.45 -11.73 0.13
N ALA A 79 -1.60 -12.31 -0.25
CA ALA A 79 -1.63 -13.44 -1.18
C ALA A 79 -1.09 -13.06 -2.58
N ASN A 80 -1.41 -11.87 -3.09
CA ASN A 80 -0.87 -11.39 -4.36
C ASN A 80 0.65 -11.13 -4.29
N MET A 81 1.17 -10.66 -3.16
CA MET A 81 2.61 -10.52 -2.93
C MET A 81 3.31 -11.90 -2.90
N GLN A 82 2.72 -12.87 -2.20
CA GLN A 82 3.24 -14.25 -2.18
C GLN A 82 3.19 -14.91 -3.56
N ALA A 83 2.19 -14.56 -4.39
CA ALA A 83 2.08 -15.00 -5.78
C ALA A 83 3.00 -14.24 -6.76
N GLY A 84 3.86 -13.33 -6.26
CA GLY A 84 4.80 -12.56 -7.08
C GLY A 84 4.19 -11.42 -7.90
N LYS A 85 2.91 -11.08 -7.66
CA LYS A 85 2.23 -9.98 -8.36
C LYS A 85 2.51 -8.61 -7.71
N LEU A 86 2.90 -8.61 -6.43
CA LEU A 86 3.46 -7.44 -5.74
C LEU A 86 4.88 -7.79 -5.27
N ALA A 87 5.77 -6.81 -5.40
CA ALA A 87 7.14 -6.90 -4.89
C ALA A 87 7.20 -6.61 -3.38
N ALA A 88 6.39 -5.66 -2.89
CA ALA A 88 6.32 -5.30 -1.48
C ALA A 88 4.99 -4.63 -1.13
N ILE A 89 4.68 -4.59 0.17
CA ILE A 89 3.52 -3.90 0.74
C ILE A 89 4.00 -2.96 1.85
N VAL A 90 3.50 -1.73 1.86
CA VAL A 90 3.62 -0.80 2.99
C VAL A 90 2.41 -1.01 3.89
N ALA A 91 2.61 -1.71 5.00
CA ALA A 91 1.57 -2.00 5.98
C ALA A 91 1.49 -0.90 7.04
N GLN A 92 0.28 -0.42 7.32
CA GLN A 92 -0.01 0.48 8.43
C GLN A 92 -0.35 -0.31 9.70
N GLN A 93 -0.74 0.40 10.76
CA GLN A 93 -1.12 -0.20 12.04
C GLN A 93 -2.52 0.25 12.50
N PRO A 94 -3.59 -0.07 11.76
CA PRO A 94 -4.93 0.46 12.00
C PRO A 94 -5.45 0.18 13.42
N THR A 95 -5.15 -1.00 13.98
CA THR A 95 -5.54 -1.34 15.36
C THR A 95 -4.85 -0.44 16.39
N LEU A 96 -3.57 -0.12 16.19
CA LEU A 96 -2.82 0.77 17.09
C LEU A 96 -3.29 2.22 16.93
N GLU A 97 -3.55 2.66 15.71
CA GLU A 97 -4.13 3.97 15.41
C GLU A 97 -5.48 4.13 16.13
N GLY A 98 -6.40 3.18 15.95
CA GLY A 98 -7.70 3.18 16.63
C GLY A 98 -7.57 3.20 18.16
N LYS A 99 -6.68 2.38 18.73
CA LYS A 99 -6.42 2.37 20.17
C LYS A 99 -5.95 3.73 20.68
N LEU A 100 -5.03 4.39 19.97
CA LEU A 100 -4.51 5.70 20.35
C LEU A 100 -5.56 6.80 20.22
N ILE A 101 -6.40 6.76 19.18
CA ILE A 101 -7.51 7.69 18.99
C ILE A 101 -8.46 7.63 20.19
N ILE A 102 -8.90 6.43 20.57
CA ILE A 102 -9.81 6.24 21.71
C ILE A 102 -9.14 6.65 23.02
N GLN A 103 -7.86 6.29 23.22
CA GLN A 103 -7.11 6.68 24.40
C GLN A 103 -7.02 8.21 24.55
N TYR A 104 -6.65 8.92 23.49
CA TYR A 104 -6.53 10.38 23.52
C TYR A 104 -7.89 11.06 23.69
N ALA A 105 -8.96 10.53 23.09
CA ALA A 105 -10.32 11.01 23.32
C ALA A 105 -10.72 10.85 24.80
N TYR A 106 -10.45 9.69 25.39
CA TYR A 106 -10.74 9.43 26.80
C TYR A 106 -9.94 10.34 27.74
N ASP A 107 -8.63 10.50 27.52
CA ASP A 107 -7.79 11.39 28.31
C ASP A 107 -8.25 12.86 28.24
N ARG A 108 -8.73 13.28 27.08
CA ARG A 108 -9.26 14.64 26.88
C ARG A 108 -10.58 14.88 27.61
N LEU A 109 -11.49 13.91 27.54
CA LEU A 109 -12.87 14.04 28.01
C LEU A 109 -12.99 13.73 29.51
N VAL A 110 -12.34 12.67 29.97
CA VAL A 110 -12.48 12.16 31.35
C VAL A 110 -11.39 12.70 32.25
N HIS A 111 -10.12 12.57 31.86
CA HIS A 111 -9.00 13.04 32.67
C HIS A 111 -8.75 14.55 32.56
N LYS A 112 -9.47 15.24 31.66
CA LYS A 112 -9.30 16.67 31.35
C LYS A 112 -7.84 17.04 31.01
N ASN A 113 -7.04 16.06 30.56
CA ASN A 113 -5.61 16.23 30.32
C ASN A 113 -5.36 16.61 28.86
N ALA A 114 -5.55 17.88 28.53
CA ALA A 114 -5.29 18.38 27.19
C ALA A 114 -3.79 18.54 26.87
N LYS A 115 -2.93 18.75 27.89
CA LYS A 115 -1.49 19.04 27.70
C LYS A 115 -0.67 17.78 27.37
N GLY A 116 -1.17 16.59 27.74
CA GLY A 116 -0.52 15.32 27.47
C GLY A 116 -0.79 14.73 26.09
N ILE A 117 -1.69 15.32 25.30
CA ILE A 117 -2.10 14.80 23.99
C ILE A 117 -1.27 15.50 22.90
N PRO A 118 -0.47 14.76 22.12
CA PRO A 118 0.30 15.34 21.04
C PRO A 118 -0.63 15.82 19.92
N HIS A 119 -0.32 16.97 19.31
CA HIS A 119 -1.04 17.49 18.14
C HIS A 119 -0.88 16.59 16.91
N LEU A 120 0.26 15.89 16.79
CA LEU A 120 0.53 14.93 15.74
C LEU A 120 1.23 13.71 16.34
N LYS A 121 0.69 12.52 16.08
CA LYS A 121 1.32 11.25 16.40
C LYS A 121 1.56 10.46 15.12
N THR A 122 2.83 10.24 14.78
CA THR A 122 3.22 9.39 13.66
C THR A 122 3.49 7.97 14.17
N LEU A 123 3.01 6.98 13.43
CA LEU A 123 3.36 5.57 13.65
C LEU A 123 4.26 5.09 12.51
N PRO A 124 5.21 4.19 12.79
CA PRO A 124 6.02 3.60 11.75
C PRO A 124 5.15 2.69 10.86
N ASN A 125 5.29 2.84 9.56
CA ASN A 125 4.79 1.86 8.60
C ASN A 125 5.80 0.71 8.48
N ILE A 126 5.30 -0.49 8.21
CA ILE A 126 6.09 -1.71 8.12
C ILE A 126 6.17 -2.16 6.67
N LEU A 127 7.38 -2.27 6.14
CA LEU A 127 7.60 -2.84 4.81
C LEU A 127 7.52 -4.37 4.87
N LEU A 128 6.50 -4.94 4.25
CA LEU A 128 6.36 -6.37 4.07
C LEU A 128 6.88 -6.77 2.68
N THR A 129 7.69 -7.81 2.65
CA THR A 129 8.24 -8.42 1.43
C THR A 129 8.11 -9.93 1.52
N PRO A 130 8.22 -10.67 0.39
CA PRO A 130 8.22 -12.14 0.43
C PRO A 130 9.26 -12.71 1.40
N GLN A 131 10.41 -12.05 1.55
CA GLN A 131 11.52 -12.52 2.38
C GLN A 131 11.24 -12.38 3.89
N ASN A 132 10.55 -11.32 4.31
CA ASN A 132 10.29 -11.07 5.73
C ASN A 132 8.90 -11.53 6.17
N CYS A 133 8.04 -11.96 5.24
CA CYS A 133 6.64 -12.29 5.50
C CYS A 133 6.48 -13.41 6.51
N ALA A 134 7.34 -14.44 6.47
CA ALA A 134 7.30 -15.55 7.44
C ALA A 134 7.42 -15.07 8.90
N LYS A 135 8.09 -13.94 9.13
CA LYS A 135 8.27 -13.34 10.46
C LYS A 135 7.22 -12.28 10.77
N LEU A 136 6.87 -11.45 9.77
CA LEU A 136 6.12 -10.20 10.01
C LEU A 136 4.63 -10.28 9.63
N CYS A 137 4.27 -11.09 8.62
CA CYS A 137 2.91 -11.07 8.08
C CYS A 137 1.86 -11.44 9.14
N SER A 138 2.12 -12.43 10.01
CA SER A 138 1.16 -12.82 11.06
C SER A 138 0.81 -11.69 12.04
N THR A 139 1.70 -10.69 12.18
CA THR A 139 1.49 -9.54 13.08
C THR A 139 0.84 -8.36 12.36
N TYR A 140 1.18 -8.15 11.09
CA TYR A 140 0.83 -6.93 10.37
C TYR A 140 -0.19 -7.13 9.24
N VAL A 141 -0.62 -8.36 8.94
CA VAL A 141 -1.81 -8.59 8.11
C VAL A 141 -3.03 -8.02 8.82
N TYR A 142 -3.85 -7.26 8.11
CA TYR A 142 -5.08 -6.75 8.67
C TYR A 142 -6.07 -7.90 8.88
N THR A 143 -6.58 -8.03 10.10
CA THR A 143 -7.65 -8.98 10.40
C THR A 143 -8.97 -8.43 9.86
N ALA A 144 -9.72 -9.24 9.13
CA ALA A 144 -11.12 -8.93 8.86
C ALA A 144 -11.85 -8.87 10.21
N SER A 145 -12.44 -7.71 10.51
CA SER A 145 -13.38 -7.52 11.62
C SER A 145 -14.73 -8.15 11.30
#